data_AF-A0A3D4VRX2-F1
#
_entry.id   AF-A0A3D4VRX2-F1
#
_cell.length_a   1.000
_cell.length_b   1.000
_cell.length_c   1.000
_cell.angle_alpha   90.00
_cell.angle_beta   90.00
_cell.angle_gamma   90.00
#
_symmetry.space_group_name_H-M   'P 1'
#
loop_
_entity.id
_entity.type
_entity.pdbx_description
1 polymer ?
#
loop_
_entity_poly.entity_id
_entity_poly.type
_entity_poly.pdbx_seq_one_letter_code
_entity_poly.pdbx_strand_id
1 'polypeptide(L)'
;MAAPTKVGLDYFPFDVDLLSDRKLRRCKLKYGYMATMIYIALLSILYEDKGYYIDYSDKYKDDVVWEVLECMQGKYQPTAEIVMEIIEDLVACELFSGDQFKSKTITSVRAQKTYYRSTVDRKTVSIDFSKWLLTEDEMRAISEKSIVLHNFINRANDGVNRANNGVNQINNPQSKVKESKVNKSKEIGAETSKSKKFKPPTVEEVQAYCTERKNNISAEKFVDHYMSNGWMVGKTPMKDWKAAVRKWEKNEISVGNSSSQKGTSGAKNKFADYEQRNYNYDEFERAELRNLSKDIDGV
;
A
#
# COMPACT_ATOMS: atom_id res chain seq x y z
N MET A 1 1.02 10.70 17.05
CA MET A 1 1.07 9.34 16.46
C MET A 1 1.32 9.50 14.96
N ALA A 2 2.28 8.79 14.38
CA ALA A 2 2.42 8.80 12.91
C ALA A 2 1.18 8.14 12.31
N ALA A 3 0.51 8.82 11.37
CA ALA A 3 -0.67 8.29 10.72
C ALA A 3 -0.34 6.92 10.08
N PRO A 4 -1.24 5.92 10.18
CA PRO A 4 -1.07 4.67 9.44
C PRO A 4 -0.93 4.98 7.96
N THR A 5 -0.02 4.29 7.28
CA THR A 5 0.21 4.46 5.85
C THR A 5 -0.98 3.85 5.10
N LYS A 6 -1.76 4.69 4.40
CA LYS A 6 -2.93 4.24 3.61
C LYS A 6 -2.48 3.24 2.54
N VAL A 7 -3.18 2.09 2.45
CA VAL A 7 -2.86 1.02 1.49
C VAL A 7 -3.36 1.40 0.10
N GLY A 8 -4.61 1.81 -0.02
CA GLY A 8 -5.18 2.32 -1.26
C GLY A 8 -4.65 3.69 -1.68
N LEU A 9 -5.36 4.31 -2.61
CA LEU A 9 -5.09 5.61 -3.20
C LEU A 9 -6.16 6.62 -2.75
N ASP A 10 -5.81 7.90 -2.69
CA ASP A 10 -6.78 8.99 -2.49
C ASP A 10 -7.36 9.49 -3.82
N TYR A 11 -6.63 9.23 -4.91
CA TYR A 11 -7.04 9.53 -6.28
C TYR A 11 -6.37 8.52 -7.21
N PHE A 12 -6.97 8.28 -8.37
CA PHE A 12 -6.34 7.49 -9.42
C PHE A 12 -6.36 8.26 -10.76
N PRO A 13 -5.35 8.08 -11.62
CA PRO A 13 -5.36 8.62 -12.97
C PRO A 13 -6.57 8.12 -13.77
N PHE A 14 -7.37 9.06 -14.27
CA PHE A 14 -8.48 8.76 -15.17
C PHE A 14 -8.00 8.87 -16.62
N ASP A 15 -7.70 7.75 -17.24
CA ASP A 15 -7.25 7.71 -18.63
C ASP A 15 -8.37 8.23 -19.55
N VAL A 16 -8.03 9.07 -20.53
CA VAL A 16 -9.03 9.69 -21.44
C VAL A 16 -9.77 8.66 -22.30
N ASP A 17 -9.17 7.51 -22.55
CA ASP A 17 -9.74 6.40 -23.30
C ASP A 17 -10.50 5.41 -22.41
N LEU A 18 -10.55 5.62 -21.08
CA LEU A 18 -11.16 4.69 -20.13
C LEU A 18 -12.59 4.30 -20.49
N LEU A 19 -13.42 5.29 -20.81
CA LEU A 19 -14.85 5.08 -21.13
C LEU A 19 -15.09 4.78 -22.61
N SER A 20 -14.03 4.89 -23.41
CA SER A 20 -14.01 4.63 -24.85
C SER A 20 -13.36 3.28 -25.18
N ASP A 21 -12.92 2.53 -24.16
CA ASP A 21 -12.37 1.20 -24.33
C ASP A 21 -13.33 0.34 -25.16
N ARG A 22 -12.80 -0.28 -26.21
CA ARG A 22 -13.56 -1.15 -27.12
C ARG A 22 -14.20 -2.31 -26.36
N LYS A 23 -13.55 -2.80 -25.30
CA LYS A 23 -14.08 -3.86 -24.43
C LYS A 23 -15.38 -3.45 -23.74
N LEU A 24 -15.51 -2.17 -23.36
CA LEU A 24 -16.70 -1.65 -22.68
C LEU A 24 -17.90 -1.46 -23.63
N ARG A 25 -17.69 -1.50 -24.94
CA ARG A 25 -18.74 -1.24 -25.96
C ARG A 25 -19.93 -2.18 -25.81
N ARG A 26 -19.70 -3.49 -25.61
CA ARG A 26 -20.77 -4.48 -25.49
C ARG A 26 -21.65 -4.21 -24.26
N CYS A 27 -21.03 -3.98 -23.10
CA CYS A 27 -21.75 -3.63 -21.87
C CYS A 27 -22.52 -2.31 -22.03
N LYS A 28 -21.93 -1.29 -22.67
CA LYS A 28 -22.61 -0.01 -22.94
C LYS A 28 -23.81 -0.15 -23.87
N LEU A 29 -23.74 -1.03 -24.87
CA LEU A 29 -24.89 -1.30 -25.74
C LEU A 29 -26.03 -1.98 -25.00
N LYS A 30 -25.72 -2.86 -24.03
CA LYS A 30 -26.72 -3.60 -23.25
C LYS A 30 -27.35 -2.78 -22.12
N TYR A 31 -26.54 -2.00 -21.39
CA TYR A 31 -26.96 -1.31 -20.15
C TYR A 31 -26.83 0.21 -20.20
N GLY A 32 -26.37 0.77 -21.31
CA GLY A 32 -26.18 2.21 -21.46
C GLY A 32 -25.14 2.78 -20.49
N TYR A 33 -25.51 3.86 -19.80
CA TYR A 33 -24.63 4.56 -18.88
C TYR A 33 -24.32 3.74 -17.61
N MET A 34 -25.20 2.82 -17.20
CA MET A 34 -25.03 2.02 -15.98
C MET A 34 -23.74 1.19 -16.04
N ALA A 35 -23.43 0.56 -17.18
CA ALA A 35 -22.19 -0.17 -17.38
C ALA A 35 -20.95 0.71 -17.15
N THR A 36 -21.03 1.97 -17.58
CA THR A 36 -19.93 2.94 -17.45
C THR A 36 -19.75 3.36 -15.99
N MET A 37 -20.86 3.69 -15.32
CA MET A 37 -20.83 4.13 -13.93
C MET A 37 -20.42 3.01 -12.97
N ILE A 38 -20.92 1.80 -13.15
CA ILE A 38 -20.54 0.64 -12.34
C ILE A 38 -19.07 0.30 -12.57
N TYR A 39 -18.56 0.38 -13.80
CA TYR A 39 -17.14 0.18 -14.06
C TYR A 39 -16.27 1.21 -13.31
N ILE A 40 -16.65 2.49 -13.32
CA ILE A 40 -15.94 3.54 -12.57
C ILE A 40 -16.06 3.29 -11.05
N ALA A 41 -17.25 2.95 -10.55
CA ALA A 41 -17.47 2.69 -9.12
C ALA A 41 -16.60 1.54 -8.61
N LEU A 42 -16.52 0.42 -9.35
CA LEU A 42 -15.64 -0.69 -9.01
C LEU A 42 -14.17 -0.27 -9.01
N LEU A 43 -13.73 0.56 -9.97
CA LEU A 43 -12.36 1.09 -9.95
C LEU A 43 -12.12 1.96 -8.72
N SER A 44 -13.07 2.82 -8.34
CA SER A 44 -12.96 3.64 -7.13
C SER A 44 -12.82 2.78 -5.87
N ILE A 45 -13.70 1.79 -5.67
CA ILE A 45 -13.65 0.85 -4.54
C ILE A 45 -12.30 0.11 -4.52
N LEU A 46 -11.87 -0.41 -5.67
CA LEU A 46 -10.61 -1.10 -5.85
C LEU A 46 -9.41 -0.24 -5.45
N TYR A 47 -9.36 1.01 -5.91
CA TYR A 47 -8.24 1.90 -5.62
C TYR A 47 -8.27 2.43 -4.20
N GLU A 48 -9.44 2.71 -3.63
CA GLU A 48 -9.57 3.31 -2.30
C GLU A 48 -9.16 2.36 -1.16
N ASP A 49 -9.60 1.10 -1.22
CA ASP A 49 -9.35 0.13 -0.15
C ASP A 49 -7.98 -0.56 -0.30
N LYS A 50 -7.88 -1.56 -1.17
CA LYS A 50 -6.66 -2.38 -1.35
C LYS A 50 -5.71 -1.80 -2.39
N GLY A 51 -6.20 -0.93 -3.26
CA GLY A 51 -5.43 -0.26 -4.29
C GLY A 51 -5.40 -0.97 -5.65
N TYR A 52 -5.57 -2.29 -5.70
CA TYR A 52 -5.36 -3.06 -6.93
C TYR A 52 -6.29 -4.26 -7.12
N TYR A 53 -7.14 -4.58 -6.15
CA TYR A 53 -8.19 -5.59 -6.27
C TYR A 53 -9.37 -5.30 -5.33
N ILE A 54 -10.50 -5.96 -5.56
CA ILE A 54 -11.63 -6.04 -4.62
C ILE A 54 -11.79 -7.51 -4.21
N ASP A 55 -11.96 -7.77 -2.92
CA ASP A 55 -12.38 -9.09 -2.43
C ASP A 55 -13.86 -9.28 -2.76
N TYR A 56 -14.16 -10.25 -3.63
CA TYR A 56 -15.51 -10.56 -4.08
C TYR A 56 -15.93 -11.97 -3.67
N SER A 57 -15.43 -12.42 -2.50
CA SER A 57 -15.88 -13.64 -1.85
C SER A 57 -17.31 -13.50 -1.35
N ASP A 58 -17.97 -14.64 -1.11
CA ASP A 58 -19.37 -14.66 -0.67
C ASP A 58 -19.58 -13.88 0.65
N LYS A 59 -18.50 -13.62 1.41
CA LYS A 59 -18.51 -12.77 2.61
C LYS A 59 -18.65 -11.27 2.30
N TYR A 60 -18.01 -10.79 1.23
CA TYR A 60 -17.89 -9.36 0.91
C TYR A 60 -18.67 -8.97 -0.36
N LYS A 61 -19.23 -9.95 -1.07
CA LYS A 61 -19.96 -9.76 -2.32
C LYS A 61 -21.08 -8.74 -2.19
N ASP A 62 -21.91 -8.88 -1.15
CA ASP A 62 -23.06 -8.00 -0.94
C ASP A 62 -22.61 -6.58 -0.60
N ASP A 63 -21.59 -6.42 0.25
CA ASP A 63 -21.01 -5.11 0.59
C ASP A 63 -20.55 -4.36 -0.67
N VAL A 64 -19.84 -5.04 -1.58
CA VAL A 64 -19.41 -4.44 -2.86
C VAL A 64 -20.60 -4.01 -3.71
N VAL A 65 -21.67 -4.80 -3.76
CA VAL A 65 -22.88 -4.45 -4.49
C VAL A 65 -23.57 -3.24 -3.84
N TRP A 66 -23.64 -3.18 -2.51
CA TRP A 66 -24.20 -2.05 -1.78
C TRP A 66 -23.41 -0.76 -2.00
N GLU A 67 -22.08 -0.80 -1.93
CA GLU A 67 -21.23 0.37 -2.21
C GLU A 67 -21.43 0.90 -3.65
N VAL A 68 -21.58 0.00 -4.63
CA VAL A 68 -21.90 0.39 -6.01
C VAL A 68 -23.30 1.02 -6.10
N LEU A 69 -24.28 0.46 -5.38
CA LEU A 69 -25.64 0.99 -5.35
C LEU A 69 -25.70 2.36 -4.66
N GLU A 70 -24.89 2.61 -3.64
CA GLU A 70 -24.76 3.91 -2.98
C GLU A 70 -24.25 4.99 -3.95
N CYS A 71 -23.33 4.63 -4.85
CA CYS A 71 -22.85 5.53 -5.91
C CYS A 71 -23.91 5.84 -6.98
N MET A 72 -25.01 5.07 -7.01
CA MET A 72 -26.04 5.09 -8.04
C MET A 72 -27.43 5.46 -7.50
N GLN A 73 -27.49 6.13 -6.33
CA GLN A 73 -28.73 6.54 -5.70
C GLN A 73 -29.56 7.48 -6.58
N GLY A 74 -30.88 7.31 -6.53
CA GLY A 74 -31.83 8.20 -7.19
C GLY A 74 -33.03 7.45 -7.78
N LYS A 75 -33.85 8.18 -8.53
CA LYS A 75 -35.10 7.67 -9.13
C LYS A 75 -34.89 6.44 -10.03
N TYR A 76 -33.72 6.30 -10.64
CA TYR A 76 -33.39 5.26 -11.60
C TYR A 76 -32.24 4.36 -11.11
N GLN A 77 -32.16 4.13 -9.80
CA GLN A 77 -31.18 3.23 -9.21
C GLN A 77 -31.40 1.79 -9.75
N PRO A 78 -30.34 1.09 -10.20
CA PRO A 78 -30.44 -0.30 -10.61
C PRO A 78 -30.72 -1.22 -9.41
N THR A 79 -31.20 -2.44 -9.66
CA THR A 79 -31.30 -3.45 -8.60
C THR A 79 -29.95 -4.14 -8.36
N ALA A 80 -29.81 -4.81 -7.22
CA ALA A 80 -28.62 -5.60 -6.90
C ALA A 80 -28.34 -6.67 -7.96
N GLU A 81 -29.38 -7.29 -8.51
CA GLU A 81 -29.25 -8.29 -9.58
C GLU A 81 -28.66 -7.70 -10.86
N ILE A 82 -29.11 -6.50 -11.26
CA ILE A 82 -28.56 -5.80 -12.42
C ILE A 82 -27.08 -5.44 -12.19
N VAL A 83 -26.72 -5.00 -10.98
CA VAL A 83 -25.32 -4.70 -10.66
C VAL A 83 -24.45 -5.95 -10.79
N MET A 84 -24.90 -7.09 -10.25
CA MET A 84 -24.19 -8.36 -10.37
C MET A 84 -24.07 -8.82 -11.83
N GLU A 85 -25.14 -8.72 -12.63
CA GLU A 85 -25.12 -9.06 -14.06
C GLU A 85 -24.12 -8.19 -14.83
N ILE A 86 -24.07 -6.89 -14.52
CA ILE A 86 -23.10 -5.97 -15.13
C ILE A 86 -21.67 -6.32 -14.72
N ILE A 87 -21.40 -6.66 -13.45
CA ILE A 87 -20.08 -7.11 -13.01
C ILE A 87 -19.64 -8.36 -13.81
N GLU A 88 -20.52 -9.33 -13.97
CA GLU A 88 -20.26 -10.55 -14.75
C GLU A 88 -19.99 -10.22 -16.22
N ASP A 89 -20.77 -9.32 -16.83
CA ASP A 89 -20.56 -8.89 -18.21
C ASP A 89 -19.26 -8.08 -18.40
N LEU A 90 -18.83 -7.29 -17.40
CA LEU A 90 -17.54 -6.59 -17.42
C LEU A 90 -16.37 -7.59 -17.37
N VAL A 91 -16.51 -8.69 -16.64
CA VAL A 91 -15.56 -9.81 -16.64
C VAL A 91 -15.58 -10.54 -17.99
N ALA A 92 -16.76 -10.83 -18.54
CA ALA A 92 -16.91 -11.49 -19.84
C ALA A 92 -16.38 -10.64 -21.01
N CYS A 93 -16.37 -9.31 -20.85
CA CYS A 93 -15.74 -8.37 -21.79
C CYS A 93 -14.24 -8.16 -21.52
N GLU A 94 -13.64 -8.90 -20.59
CA GLU A 94 -12.23 -8.85 -20.22
C GLU A 94 -11.75 -7.47 -19.73
N LEU A 95 -12.64 -6.65 -19.17
CA LEU A 95 -12.24 -5.45 -18.41
C LEU A 95 -11.70 -5.83 -17.03
N PHE A 96 -12.16 -6.98 -16.51
CA PHE A 96 -11.63 -7.64 -15.33
C PHE A 96 -11.20 -9.08 -15.67
N SER A 97 -10.26 -9.62 -14.90
CA SER A 97 -9.72 -10.96 -15.11
C SER A 97 -10.75 -12.02 -14.73
N GLY A 98 -11.13 -12.86 -15.70
CA GLY A 98 -12.02 -13.99 -15.46
C GLY A 98 -11.44 -15.03 -14.50
N ASP A 99 -10.13 -15.27 -14.54
CA ASP A 99 -9.51 -16.26 -13.66
C ASP A 99 -9.45 -15.79 -12.20
N GLN A 100 -9.13 -14.52 -11.97
CA GLN A 100 -9.19 -13.92 -10.63
C GLN A 100 -10.64 -13.85 -10.13
N PHE A 101 -11.60 -13.57 -11.03
CA PHE A 101 -13.01 -13.53 -10.68
C PHE A 101 -13.54 -14.91 -10.23
N LYS A 102 -13.12 -16.00 -10.88
CA LYS A 102 -13.41 -17.37 -10.41
C LYS A 102 -12.88 -17.63 -9.01
N SER A 103 -11.71 -17.08 -8.68
CA SER A 103 -11.15 -17.08 -7.31
C SER A 103 -11.73 -15.97 -6.42
N LYS A 104 -12.90 -15.43 -6.76
CA LYS A 104 -13.65 -14.45 -5.96
C LYS A 104 -12.88 -13.14 -5.74
N THR A 105 -12.19 -12.66 -6.77
CA THR A 105 -11.43 -11.39 -6.74
C THR A 105 -11.70 -10.58 -8.00
N ILE A 106 -12.10 -9.32 -7.86
CA ILE A 106 -12.21 -8.41 -9.01
C ILE A 106 -10.89 -7.65 -9.14
N THR A 107 -10.19 -7.83 -10.25
CA THR A 107 -8.95 -7.09 -10.58
C THR A 107 -8.70 -7.12 -12.09
N SER A 108 -7.81 -6.27 -12.57
CA SER A 108 -7.40 -6.26 -13.98
C SER A 108 -5.94 -5.82 -14.12
N VAL A 109 -5.30 -6.26 -15.20
CA VAL A 109 -3.94 -5.81 -15.57
C VAL A 109 -3.89 -4.29 -15.62
N ARG A 110 -4.89 -3.64 -16.21
CA ARG A 110 -4.95 -2.18 -16.29
C ARG A 110 -4.95 -1.54 -14.90
N ALA A 111 -5.80 -2.03 -13.99
CA ALA A 111 -5.89 -1.50 -12.64
C ALA A 111 -4.57 -1.65 -11.86
N GLN A 112 -3.94 -2.81 -11.97
CA GLN A 112 -2.65 -3.07 -11.32
C GLN A 112 -1.51 -2.23 -11.91
N LYS A 113 -1.48 -1.99 -13.23
CA LYS A 113 -0.49 -1.08 -13.85
C LYS A 113 -0.65 0.33 -13.31
N THR A 114 -1.88 0.82 -13.20
CA THR A 114 -2.16 2.14 -12.62
C THR A 114 -1.75 2.21 -11.15
N TYR A 115 -2.10 1.22 -10.33
CA TYR A 115 -1.65 1.18 -8.94
C TYR A 115 -0.13 1.13 -8.81
N TYR A 116 0.54 0.32 -9.64
CA TYR A 116 2.00 0.23 -9.65
C TYR A 116 2.64 1.58 -9.96
N ARG A 117 2.16 2.29 -11.00
CA ARG A 117 2.61 3.65 -11.35
C ARG A 117 2.41 4.62 -10.19
N SER A 118 1.24 4.61 -9.57
CA SER A 118 0.89 5.49 -8.46
C SER A 118 1.64 5.19 -7.16
N THR A 119 2.32 4.04 -7.08
CA THR A 119 3.02 3.60 -5.87
C THR A 119 4.54 3.47 -6.02
N VAL A 120 5.12 3.86 -7.16
CA VAL A 120 6.58 3.81 -7.41
C VAL A 120 7.38 4.49 -6.31
N ASP A 121 6.95 5.68 -5.87
CA ASP A 121 7.68 6.48 -4.87
C ASP A 121 7.34 6.10 -3.42
N ARG A 122 6.45 5.12 -3.19
CA ARG A 122 6.10 4.69 -1.84
C ARG A 122 7.24 3.87 -1.24
N LYS A 123 7.62 4.24 -0.01
CA LYS A 123 8.67 3.53 0.75
C LYS A 123 8.25 2.15 1.24
N THR A 124 6.95 1.94 1.45
CA THR A 124 6.38 0.69 1.95
C THR A 124 5.05 0.41 1.26
N VAL A 125 4.91 -0.76 0.66
CA VAL A 125 3.67 -1.25 0.05
C VAL A 125 3.53 -2.73 0.37
N SER A 126 2.36 -3.15 0.83
CA SER A 126 2.03 -4.55 1.08
C SER A 126 1.23 -5.09 -0.11
N ILE A 127 1.78 -6.06 -0.84
CA ILE A 127 1.13 -6.70 -1.99
C ILE A 127 0.90 -8.18 -1.69
N ASP A 128 -0.31 -8.63 -1.97
CA ASP A 128 -0.66 -10.03 -2.06
C ASP A 128 -0.47 -10.51 -3.50
N PHE A 129 0.69 -11.11 -3.78
CA PHE A 129 0.99 -11.57 -5.14
C PHE A 129 0.16 -12.78 -5.59
N SER A 130 -0.72 -13.36 -4.76
CA SER A 130 -1.69 -14.34 -5.26
C SER A 130 -2.77 -13.70 -6.15
N LYS A 131 -3.04 -12.41 -5.93
CA LYS A 131 -3.99 -11.60 -6.70
C LYS A 131 -3.33 -10.72 -7.76
N TRP A 132 -2.00 -10.78 -7.87
CA TRP A 132 -1.21 -9.94 -8.75
C TRP A 132 -1.02 -10.59 -10.12
N LEU A 133 -1.27 -9.81 -11.17
CA LEU A 133 -1.32 -10.21 -12.57
C LEU A 133 -0.10 -9.74 -13.37
N LEU A 134 0.59 -8.68 -12.93
CA LEU A 134 1.73 -8.17 -13.70
C LEU A 134 2.94 -9.09 -13.58
N THR A 135 3.57 -9.34 -14.72
CA THR A 135 4.84 -10.04 -14.80
C THR A 135 6.00 -9.14 -14.38
N GLU A 136 7.17 -9.74 -14.14
CA GLU A 136 8.40 -8.99 -13.86
C GLU A 136 8.73 -8.02 -15.00
N ASP A 137 8.67 -8.46 -16.25
CA ASP A 137 8.99 -7.66 -17.43
C ASP A 137 8.04 -6.47 -17.57
N GLU A 138 6.73 -6.69 -17.35
CA GLU A 138 5.75 -5.60 -17.36
C GLU A 138 5.99 -4.58 -16.25
N MET A 139 6.41 -5.01 -15.06
CA MET A 139 6.73 -4.12 -13.95
C MET A 139 8.01 -3.31 -14.24
N ARG A 140 9.06 -3.96 -14.75
CA ARG A 140 10.31 -3.30 -15.16
C ARG A 140 10.07 -2.26 -16.23
N ALA A 141 9.24 -2.58 -17.23
CA ALA A 141 8.87 -1.66 -18.29
C ALA A 141 8.15 -0.38 -17.77
N ILE A 142 7.51 -0.46 -16.61
CA ILE A 142 6.87 0.71 -15.97
C ILE A 142 7.88 1.48 -15.11
N SER A 143 8.57 0.80 -14.19
CA SER A 143 9.61 1.42 -13.36
C SER A 143 10.40 0.38 -12.57
N GLU A 144 11.71 0.31 -12.75
CA GLU A 144 12.57 -0.60 -11.99
C GLU A 144 12.73 -0.21 -10.51
N LYS A 145 12.31 1.00 -10.13
CA LYS A 145 12.55 1.57 -8.78
C LYS A 145 11.51 1.13 -7.75
N SER A 146 10.39 0.55 -8.19
CA SER A 146 9.28 0.24 -7.29
C SER A 146 9.66 -0.83 -6.25
N ILE A 147 9.31 -0.58 -4.99
CA ILE A 147 9.45 -1.59 -3.92
C ILE A 147 8.64 -2.85 -4.20
N VAL A 148 7.54 -2.74 -4.96
CA VAL A 148 6.71 -3.88 -5.35
C VAL A 148 7.49 -4.86 -6.21
N LEU A 149 8.27 -4.36 -7.18
CA LEU A 149 9.12 -5.20 -8.03
C LEU A 149 10.22 -5.90 -7.23
N HIS A 150 10.89 -5.16 -6.34
CA HIS A 150 11.91 -5.75 -5.47
C HIS A 150 11.33 -6.88 -4.60
N ASN A 151 10.14 -6.67 -4.03
CA ASN A 151 9.45 -7.69 -3.24
C ASN A 151 9.04 -8.91 -4.08
N PHE A 152 8.62 -8.69 -5.34
CA PHE A 152 8.26 -9.75 -6.28
C PHE A 152 9.46 -10.65 -6.59
N ILE A 153 10.60 -10.06 -6.94
CA ILE A 153 11.83 -10.78 -7.30
C ILE A 153 12.36 -11.59 -6.11
N ASN A 154 12.40 -10.99 -4.91
CA ASN A 154 12.86 -11.69 -3.72
C ASN A 154 12.00 -12.91 -3.37
N ARG A 155 10.67 -12.80 -3.54
CA ARG A 155 9.75 -13.94 -3.37
C ARG A 155 10.06 -15.07 -4.37
N ALA A 156 10.29 -14.74 -5.64
CA ALA A 156 10.63 -15.73 -6.66
C ALA A 156 11.94 -16.45 -6.34
N ASN A 157 12.95 -15.69 -5.91
CA ASN A 157 14.25 -16.23 -5.48
C ASN A 157 14.13 -17.17 -4.27
N ASP A 158 13.28 -16.85 -3.29
CA ASP A 158 13.03 -17.73 -2.13
C ASP A 158 12.37 -19.05 -2.54
N GLY A 159 11.51 -19.06 -3.56
CA GLY A 159 10.94 -20.27 -4.15
C GLY A 159 12.00 -21.16 -4.81
N VAL A 160 12.89 -20.56 -5.59
CA VAL A 160 14.00 -21.25 -6.28
C VAL A 160 15.03 -21.77 -5.27
N ASN A 161 15.37 -21.00 -4.23
CA ASN A 161 16.27 -21.44 -3.16
C ASN A 161 15.69 -22.61 -2.35
N ARG A 162 14.36 -22.66 -2.15
CA ARG A 162 13.68 -23.82 -1.55
C ARG A 162 13.76 -25.05 -2.43
N ALA A 163 13.56 -24.91 -3.74
CA ALA A 163 13.64 -26.01 -4.70
C ALA A 163 15.06 -26.59 -4.76
N ASN A 164 16.09 -25.74 -4.78
CA ASN A 164 17.49 -26.17 -4.79
C ASN A 164 17.91 -26.89 -3.50
N ASN A 165 17.32 -26.55 -2.35
CA ASN A 165 17.53 -27.29 -1.09
C ASN A 165 16.77 -28.63 -1.02
N GLY A 166 15.76 -28.85 -1.88
CA GLY A 166 15.04 -30.13 -1.98
C GLY A 166 15.81 -31.19 -2.77
N VAL A 167 16.62 -30.79 -3.74
CA VAL A 167 17.41 -31.71 -4.58
C VAL A 167 18.66 -32.23 -3.86
N ASN A 168 19.20 -31.48 -2.89
CA ASN A 168 20.36 -31.91 -2.09
C ASN A 168 20.03 -32.85 -0.91
N GLN A 169 18.76 -33.22 -0.69
CA GLN A 169 18.35 -34.11 0.42
C GLN A 169 18.11 -35.58 0.03
N ILE A 170 18.30 -35.99 -1.23
CA ILE A 170 17.97 -37.36 -1.68
C ILE A 170 19.08 -38.38 -1.40
N ASN A 171 20.31 -37.96 -1.04
CA ASN A 171 21.45 -38.88 -0.89
C ASN A 171 21.91 -39.09 0.56
N ASN A 172 21.00 -39.34 1.51
CA ASN A 172 21.41 -39.97 2.77
C ASN A 172 20.31 -40.84 3.37
N PRO A 173 20.30 -42.16 3.12
CA PRO A 173 19.38 -43.07 3.77
C PRO A 173 19.99 -43.52 5.11
N GLN A 174 19.54 -42.96 6.24
CA GLN A 174 19.61 -43.71 7.48
C GLN A 174 18.44 -43.41 8.43
N SER A 175 17.47 -44.31 8.37
CA SER A 175 16.43 -44.52 9.36
C SER A 175 17.00 -45.04 10.69
N LYS A 176 16.58 -44.46 11.82
CA LYS A 176 16.21 -45.20 13.06
C LYS A 176 15.65 -44.26 14.15
N VAL A 177 14.32 -44.27 14.24
CA VAL A 177 13.46 -44.54 15.42
C VAL A 177 14.04 -44.29 16.85
N LYS A 178 13.28 -43.46 17.60
CA LYS A 178 12.91 -43.43 19.04
C LYS A 178 13.79 -42.82 20.16
N GLU A 179 13.04 -42.03 20.95
CA GLU A 179 13.01 -41.92 22.42
C GLU A 179 13.89 -40.89 23.17
N SER A 180 13.42 -40.65 24.40
CA SER A 180 13.30 -39.39 25.13
C SER A 180 14.35 -39.14 26.25
N LYS A 181 14.31 -37.90 26.80
CA LYS A 181 14.78 -37.39 28.13
C LYS A 181 16.19 -36.78 28.30
N VAL A 182 16.17 -35.48 28.62
CA VAL A 182 16.80 -34.73 29.75
C VAL A 182 18.33 -34.48 29.79
N ASN A 183 18.64 -33.17 29.80
CA ASN A 183 19.75 -32.38 30.40
C ASN A 183 20.99 -33.08 31.01
N LYS A 184 22.21 -32.73 30.53
CA LYS A 184 23.24 -31.94 31.27
C LYS A 184 24.52 -31.66 30.44
N SER A 185 24.91 -30.37 30.41
CA SER A 185 26.26 -29.76 30.51
C SER A 185 27.51 -30.20 29.71
N LYS A 186 28.16 -29.15 29.17
CA LYS A 186 29.61 -28.88 28.88
C LYS A 186 30.25 -29.59 27.67
N GLU A 187 30.55 -28.85 26.59
CA GLU A 187 31.86 -28.22 26.20
C GLU A 187 32.85 -29.23 25.59
N ILE A 188 33.58 -29.06 24.48
CA ILE A 188 33.78 -28.07 23.40
C ILE A 188 34.49 -28.86 22.25
N GLY A 189 34.20 -28.56 20.98
CA GLY A 189 35.09 -28.89 19.85
C GLY A 189 34.43 -28.89 18.45
N ALA A 190 34.46 -27.73 17.77
CA ALA A 190 34.43 -27.44 16.31
C ALA A 190 33.46 -28.21 15.38
N GLU A 191 32.71 -27.64 14.43
CA GLU A 191 32.52 -26.30 13.84
C GLU A 191 31.21 -26.39 13.02
N THR A 192 30.24 -25.50 13.23
CA THR A 192 29.27 -25.03 12.20
C THR A 192 28.50 -23.84 12.79
N SER A 193 28.44 -22.75 12.03
CA SER A 193 27.99 -21.42 12.44
C SER A 193 26.51 -21.37 12.85
N LYS A 194 26.22 -21.45 14.16
CA LYS A 194 24.93 -21.06 14.76
C LYS A 194 24.95 -19.57 15.06
N SER A 195 23.96 -18.82 14.56
CA SER A 195 23.79 -17.39 14.81
C SER A 195 23.78 -17.08 16.31
N LYS A 196 24.69 -16.22 16.76
CA LYS A 196 24.78 -15.76 18.16
C LYS A 196 23.45 -15.13 18.56
N LYS A 197 22.76 -15.74 19.54
CA LYS A 197 21.63 -15.10 20.21
C LYS A 197 22.15 -13.84 20.89
N PHE A 198 21.52 -12.69 20.60
CA PHE A 198 21.89 -11.41 21.15
C PHE A 198 21.82 -11.45 22.68
N LYS A 199 22.92 -11.10 23.35
CA LYS A 199 22.95 -10.90 24.80
C LYS A 199 22.94 -9.39 25.05
N PRO A 200 21.96 -8.87 25.82
CA PRO A 200 21.95 -7.46 26.17
C PRO A 200 23.19 -7.15 27.03
N PRO A 201 23.98 -6.10 26.70
CA PRO A 201 25.14 -5.70 27.48
C PRO A 201 24.77 -5.10 28.82
N THR A 202 25.69 -5.18 29.77
CA THR A 202 25.59 -4.46 31.05
C THR A 202 26.12 -3.03 30.92
N VAL A 203 25.70 -2.14 31.83
CA VAL A 203 26.13 -0.73 31.86
C VAL A 203 27.65 -0.62 31.88
N GLU A 204 28.33 -1.49 32.63
CA GLU A 204 29.80 -1.53 32.72
C GLU A 204 30.48 -1.89 31.39
N GLU A 205 29.92 -2.82 30.61
CA GLU A 205 30.43 -3.18 29.27
C GLU A 205 30.29 -2.03 28.28
N VAL A 206 29.17 -1.30 28.34
CA VAL A 206 28.92 -0.11 27.51
C VAL A 206 29.85 1.04 27.92
N GLN A 207 30.05 1.24 29.23
CA GLN A 207 30.92 2.28 29.77
C GLN A 207 32.39 2.05 29.36
N ALA A 208 32.89 0.82 29.51
CA ALA A 208 34.24 0.45 29.07
C ALA A 208 34.44 0.68 27.56
N TYR A 209 33.40 0.42 26.76
CA TYR A 209 33.46 0.64 25.31
C TYR A 209 33.44 2.14 24.93
N CYS A 210 32.68 2.96 25.67
CA CYS A 210 32.64 4.41 25.47
C CYS A 210 33.93 5.10 25.92
N THR A 211 34.55 4.66 27.02
CA THR A 211 35.83 5.20 27.51
C THR A 211 37.00 4.84 26.58
N GLU A 212 37.05 3.60 26.07
CA GLU A 212 38.05 3.15 25.08
C GLU A 212 38.00 4.00 23.79
N ARG A 213 36.80 4.44 23.40
CA ARG A 213 36.56 5.28 22.22
C ARG A 213 36.74 6.79 22.48
N LYS A 214 36.97 7.22 23.72
CA LYS A 214 37.01 8.64 24.15
C LYS A 214 35.75 9.42 23.77
N ASN A 215 34.58 8.82 23.96
CA ASN A 215 33.32 9.43 23.60
C ASN A 215 32.55 9.92 24.85
N ASN A 216 31.74 10.98 24.72
CA ASN A 216 31.03 11.62 25.83
C ASN A 216 29.64 11.04 26.10
N ILE A 217 29.36 9.83 25.61
CA ILE A 217 28.05 9.18 25.75
C ILE A 217 27.89 8.64 27.18
N SER A 218 26.82 9.04 27.86
CA SER A 218 26.40 8.45 29.13
C SER A 218 25.90 7.01 28.91
N ALA A 219 26.66 6.03 29.41
CA ALA A 219 26.38 4.60 29.24
C ALA A 219 25.02 4.19 29.86
N GLU A 220 24.65 4.81 30.98
CA GLU A 220 23.37 4.60 31.66
C GLU A 220 22.20 4.99 30.75
N LYS A 221 22.23 6.20 30.16
CA LYS A 221 21.19 6.66 29.23
C LYS A 221 21.03 5.75 28.01
N PHE A 222 22.14 5.18 27.51
CA PHE A 222 22.12 4.26 26.39
C PHE A 222 21.46 2.92 26.76
N VAL A 223 21.83 2.34 27.90
CA VAL A 223 21.26 1.06 28.35
C VAL A 223 19.78 1.23 28.70
N ASP A 224 19.38 2.28 29.41
CA ASP A 224 17.98 2.51 29.77
C ASP A 224 17.07 2.66 28.54
N HIS A 225 17.51 3.42 27.53
CA HIS A 225 16.76 3.63 26.29
C HIS A 225 16.51 2.32 25.52
N TYR A 226 17.46 1.40 25.52
CA TYR A 226 17.30 0.13 24.81
C TYR A 226 16.74 -0.99 25.68
N MET A 227 16.90 -0.92 27.00
CA MET A 227 16.24 -1.83 27.94
C MET A 227 14.72 -1.59 27.93
N SER A 228 14.25 -0.34 27.92
CA SER A 228 12.81 -0.03 27.84
C SER A 228 12.18 -0.45 26.51
N ASN A 229 12.97 -0.45 25.43
CA ASN A 229 12.51 -0.74 24.07
C ASN A 229 12.78 -2.19 23.64
N GLY A 230 13.12 -3.08 24.58
CA GLY A 230 13.34 -4.51 24.30
C GLY A 230 14.52 -4.79 23.37
N TRP A 231 15.54 -3.93 23.38
CA TRP A 231 16.70 -3.96 22.51
C TRP A 231 16.32 -3.93 21.02
N MET A 232 15.39 -3.05 20.64
CA MET A 232 14.96 -2.85 19.26
C MET A 232 15.64 -1.63 18.63
N VAL A 233 16.02 -1.74 17.35
CA VAL A 233 16.45 -0.60 16.52
C VAL A 233 15.41 -0.44 15.41
N GLY A 234 14.47 0.49 15.59
CA GLY A 234 13.31 0.63 14.71
C GLY A 234 12.36 -0.56 14.85
N LYS A 235 12.11 -1.28 13.74
CA LYS A 235 11.20 -2.46 13.71
C LYS A 235 11.93 -3.80 13.85
N THR A 236 13.25 -3.79 14.04
CA THR A 236 14.08 -5.01 14.09
C THR A 236 14.83 -5.13 15.42
N PRO A 237 14.97 -6.34 15.99
CA PRO A 237 15.76 -6.54 17.20
C PRO A 237 17.24 -6.27 16.92
N MET A 238 17.90 -5.62 17.87
CA MET A 238 19.29 -5.22 17.80
C MET A 238 20.19 -6.46 17.75
N LYS A 239 21.16 -6.43 16.81
CA LYS A 239 22.10 -7.54 16.62
C LYS A 239 23.49 -7.24 17.18
N ASP A 240 23.88 -5.97 17.21
CA ASP A 240 25.17 -5.51 17.73
C ASP A 240 25.00 -4.13 18.39
N TRP A 241 25.12 -4.09 19.72
CA TRP A 241 24.94 -2.86 20.49
C TRP A 241 26.11 -1.89 20.32
N LYS A 242 27.31 -2.37 19.99
CA LYS A 242 28.48 -1.51 19.73
C LYS A 242 28.27 -0.67 18.48
N ALA A 243 27.57 -1.21 17.48
CA ALA A 243 27.17 -0.47 16.28
C ALA A 243 26.14 0.62 16.58
N ALA A 244 25.23 0.38 17.53
CA ALA A 244 24.25 1.37 17.96
C ALA A 244 24.92 2.54 18.73
N VAL A 245 25.93 2.26 19.56
CA VAL A 245 26.74 3.30 20.23
C VAL A 245 27.41 4.23 19.21
N ARG A 246 28.00 3.68 18.14
CA ARG A 246 28.62 4.48 17.05
C ARG A 246 27.62 5.39 16.32
N LYS A 247 26.34 5.00 16.27
CA LYS A 247 25.29 5.82 15.65
C LYS A 247 24.85 6.95 16.57
N TRP A 248 24.75 6.67 17.87
CA TRP A 248 24.48 7.70 18.90
C TRP A 248 25.57 8.77 18.93
N GLU A 249 26.83 8.37 18.83
CA GLU A 249 27.99 9.28 18.71
C GLU A 249 27.84 10.29 17.57
N LYS A 250 27.48 9.80 16.37
CA LYS A 250 27.28 10.68 15.19
C LYS A 250 26.13 11.66 15.38
N ASN A 251 25.08 11.25 16.10
CA ASN A 251 23.93 12.12 16.33
C ASN A 251 24.23 13.23 17.34
N GLU A 252 25.01 13.00 18.40
CA GLU A 252 25.40 14.08 19.32
C GLU A 252 26.34 15.12 18.66
N ILE A 253 27.23 14.68 17.76
CA ILE A 253 28.10 15.61 17.00
C ILE A 253 27.27 16.50 16.05
N SER A 254 26.14 16.00 15.53
CA SER A 254 25.27 16.75 14.60
C SER A 254 24.33 17.76 15.27
N VAL A 255 24.06 17.63 16.57
CA VAL A 255 23.16 18.53 17.31
C VAL A 255 23.84 19.86 17.69
N GLY A 256 25.16 19.97 17.53
CA GLY A 256 25.92 21.19 17.81
C GLY A 256 25.81 22.31 16.76
N ASN A 257 25.14 22.09 15.62
CA ASN A 257 25.11 23.09 14.54
C ASN A 257 23.81 23.04 13.74
N SER A 258 22.74 23.67 14.22
CA SER A 258 21.63 24.23 13.41
C SER A 258 20.52 24.78 14.32
N SER A 259 20.68 26.03 14.79
CA SER A 259 19.55 26.84 15.25
C SER A 259 19.15 27.80 14.11
N SER A 260 17.99 27.57 13.50
CA SER A 260 17.29 28.62 12.75
C SER A 260 15.78 28.45 12.85
N GLN A 261 15.18 29.50 13.38
CA GLN A 261 13.76 29.69 13.67
C GLN A 261 12.92 29.63 12.38
N LYS A 262 11.78 28.93 12.44
CA LYS A 262 10.72 28.99 11.42
C LYS A 262 9.85 30.23 11.70
N GLY A 263 10.02 31.27 10.88
CA GLY A 263 9.05 32.36 10.75
C GLY A 263 7.94 31.98 9.77
N THR A 264 6.70 32.20 10.19
CA THR A 264 5.49 32.07 9.36
C THR A 264 5.40 33.23 8.38
N SER A 265 5.36 32.94 7.08
CA SER A 265 4.88 33.89 6.07
C SER A 265 4.17 33.14 4.96
N GLY A 266 2.92 33.53 4.73
CA GLY A 266 1.99 32.88 3.80
C GLY A 266 2.49 32.99 2.36
N ALA A 267 2.58 31.84 1.69
CA ALA A 267 2.82 31.78 0.26
C ALA A 267 1.57 32.29 -0.48
N LYS A 268 1.70 33.39 -1.22
CA LYS A 268 0.70 33.82 -2.19
C LYS A 268 0.65 32.79 -3.32
N ASN A 269 -0.51 32.15 -3.49
CA ASN A 269 -0.76 31.22 -4.59
C ASN A 269 -0.73 31.96 -5.95
N LYS A 270 -0.07 31.38 -6.95
CA LYS A 270 0.07 31.88 -8.33
C LYS A 270 -1.23 31.84 -9.17
N PHE A 271 -2.40 31.85 -8.53
CA PHE A 271 -3.72 31.72 -9.16
C PHE A 271 -4.64 32.94 -8.92
N ALA A 272 -4.07 34.05 -8.45
CA ALA A 272 -4.83 35.27 -8.12
C ALA A 272 -5.03 36.25 -9.31
N ASP A 273 -4.57 35.89 -10.52
CA ASP A 273 -4.56 36.77 -11.70
C ASP A 273 -5.76 36.58 -12.65
N TYR A 274 -6.79 35.84 -12.23
CA TYR A 274 -8.03 35.72 -13.01
C TYR A 274 -9.13 36.58 -12.39
N GLU A 275 -9.75 37.44 -13.19
CA GLU A 275 -10.97 38.15 -12.79
C GLU A 275 -12.04 37.13 -12.36
N GLN A 276 -12.42 37.19 -11.09
CA GLN A 276 -13.51 36.39 -10.58
C GLN A 276 -14.80 36.88 -11.24
N ARG A 277 -15.51 35.98 -11.94
CA ARG A 277 -16.85 36.30 -12.46
C ARG A 277 -17.77 36.54 -11.28
N ASN A 278 -17.99 37.82 -10.97
CA ASN A 278 -18.90 38.23 -9.91
C ASN A 278 -20.33 38.12 -10.46
N TYR A 279 -20.93 36.94 -10.34
CA TYR A 279 -22.33 36.76 -10.69
C TYR A 279 -23.18 37.48 -9.65
N ASN A 280 -23.82 38.57 -10.06
CA ASN A 280 -24.80 39.26 -9.22
C ASN A 280 -26.10 38.45 -9.22
N TYR A 281 -26.21 37.50 -8.29
CA TYR A 281 -27.35 36.59 -8.18
C TYR A 281 -28.68 37.35 -8.04
N ASP A 282 -28.67 38.48 -7.34
CA ASP A 282 -29.84 39.34 -7.13
C ASP A 282 -30.39 39.90 -8.45
N GLU A 283 -29.52 40.17 -9.44
CA GLU A 283 -29.93 40.67 -10.75
C GLU A 283 -30.55 39.56 -11.61
N PHE A 284 -30.05 38.35 -11.47
CA PHE A 284 -30.59 37.17 -12.16
C PHE A 284 -31.99 36.82 -11.63
N GLU A 285 -32.16 36.77 -10.31
CA GLU A 285 -33.47 36.54 -9.68
C GLU A 285 -34.48 37.64 -10.04
N ARG A 286 -34.05 38.91 -10.06
CA ARG A 286 -34.92 40.02 -10.48
C ARG A 286 -35.33 39.93 -11.95
N ALA A 287 -34.43 39.47 -12.83
CA ALA A 287 -34.75 39.26 -14.24
C ALA A 287 -35.74 38.10 -14.44
N GLU A 288 -35.57 37.02 -13.69
CA GLU A 288 -36.45 35.85 -13.72
C GLU A 288 -37.86 36.20 -13.21
N LEU A 289 -37.94 36.90 -12.08
CA LEU A 289 -39.20 37.40 -11.53
C LEU A 289 -39.90 38.42 -12.45
N ARG A 290 -39.13 39.26 -13.15
CA ARG A 290 -39.68 40.21 -14.13
C ARG A 290 -40.24 39.51 -15.37
N ASN A 291 -39.66 38.39 -15.77
CA ASN A 291 -40.19 37.59 -16.89
C ASN A 291 -41.44 36.80 -16.47
N LEU A 292 -41.46 36.21 -15.27
CA LEU A 292 -42.64 35.56 -14.69
C LEU A 292 -43.84 36.51 -14.50
N SER A 293 -43.58 37.78 -14.16
CA SER A 293 -44.64 38.79 -14.03
C SER A 293 -45.26 39.19 -15.38
N LYS A 294 -44.50 39.14 -16.48
CA LYS A 294 -45.02 39.49 -17.81
C LYS A 294 -45.95 38.42 -18.39
N ASP A 295 -45.83 37.18 -17.93
CA ASP A 295 -46.69 36.07 -18.35
C ASP A 295 -48.04 36.08 -17.61
N ILE A 296 -48.19 36.86 -16.53
CA ILE A 296 -49.42 36.94 -15.73
C ILE A 296 -50.34 38.09 -16.18
N ASP A 297 -49.78 39.18 -16.73
CA ASP A 297 -50.55 40.33 -17.23
C ASP A 297 -50.95 40.22 -18.73
N GLY A 298 -50.74 39.05 -19.33
CA GLY A 298 -50.98 38.77 -20.76
C GLY A 298 -52.21 37.90 -21.06
N VAL A 299 -53.17 37.76 -20.14
CA VAL A 299 -54.46 37.07 -20.34
C VAL A 299 -55.62 38.02 -20.07
#